data_AF-A0A661M1L2-F1
#
_entry.id   AF-A0A661M1L2-F1
#
_cell.length_a   1.000
_cell.length_b   1.000
_cell.length_c   1.000
_cell.angle_alpha   90.00
_cell.angle_beta   90.00
_cell.angle_gamma   90.00
#
_symmetry.space_group_name_H-M   'P 1'
#
loop_
_entity.id
_entity.type
_entity.pdbx_description
1 polymer ?
#
loop_
_entity_poly.entity_id
_entity_poly.type
_entity_poly.pdbx_seq_one_letter_code
_entity_poly.pdbx_strand_id
1 'polypeptide(L)'
;MHFSEESRISAHHNYLVNGRMTQGFVLGEPDSGDRFFFLADVVLPAESTPRISARLYGPEGNLLCEVQWNRLGRNPGRCTYRSLEGGFRILDEAGSVVLEVMTEKFPRGYLSGISGRLFDEEGRLRLEPLGDNSRIPGEPPRFLTRPYGGF
;
A
#
# COMPACT_ATOMS: atom_id res chain seq x y z
N MET A 1 31.72 6.09 -19.98
CA MET A 1 31.08 6.48 -18.72
C MET A 1 29.72 5.80 -18.66
N HIS A 2 29.60 4.77 -17.81
CA HIS A 2 28.34 4.08 -17.53
C HIS A 2 27.56 4.95 -16.54
N PHE A 3 26.37 5.40 -16.90
CA PHE A 3 25.44 6.02 -15.95
C PHE A 3 24.85 4.88 -15.11
N SER A 4 25.21 4.80 -13.82
CA SER A 4 24.61 3.85 -12.87
C SER A 4 23.16 4.25 -12.58
N GLU A 5 22.29 3.26 -12.40
CA GLU A 5 20.85 3.40 -12.07
C GLU A 5 20.56 4.14 -10.74
N GLU A 6 21.59 4.66 -10.08
CA GLU A 6 21.55 5.34 -8.78
C GLU A 6 20.89 6.73 -8.82
N SER A 7 20.58 7.25 -10.01
CA SER A 7 19.94 8.58 -10.17
C SER A 7 18.40 8.55 -10.10
N ARG A 8 17.77 7.42 -9.74
CA ARG A 8 16.29 7.32 -9.60
C ARG A 8 15.79 7.16 -8.16
N ILE A 9 16.65 7.32 -7.15
CA ILE A 9 16.21 7.47 -5.75
C ILE A 9 15.82 8.95 -5.56
N SER A 10 14.67 9.37 -6.11
CA SER A 10 14.27 10.78 -6.17
C SER A 10 13.25 11.21 -5.11
N ALA A 11 12.93 10.37 -4.12
CA ALA A 11 12.09 10.78 -3.00
C ALA A 11 12.71 10.48 -1.65
N HIS A 12 12.45 11.41 -0.74
CA HIS A 12 12.53 11.27 0.70
C HIS A 12 11.93 9.95 1.20
N HIS A 13 10.87 9.45 0.55
CA HIS A 13 10.16 8.21 0.86
C HIS A 13 9.79 7.46 -0.42
N ASN A 14 10.07 6.17 -0.48
CA ASN A 14 9.71 5.31 -1.62
C ASN A 14 8.96 4.05 -1.16
N TYR A 15 8.25 3.42 -2.09
CA TYR A 15 7.64 2.10 -1.95
C TYR A 15 8.29 1.15 -2.95
N LEU A 16 8.46 -0.11 -2.56
CA LEU A 16 8.95 -1.16 -3.45
C LEU A 16 7.77 -2.00 -3.97
N VAL A 17 7.54 -1.96 -5.28
CA VAL A 17 6.46 -2.72 -5.93
C VAL A 17 6.84 -3.18 -7.33
N ASN A 18 6.52 -4.43 -7.69
CA ASN A 18 6.88 -5.03 -8.99
C ASN A 18 8.36 -4.87 -9.34
N GLY A 19 9.25 -4.99 -8.36
CA GLY A 19 10.71 -4.81 -8.54
C GLY A 19 11.14 -3.35 -8.75
N ARG A 20 10.26 -2.37 -8.56
CA ARG A 20 10.54 -0.95 -8.85
C ARG A 20 10.28 -0.08 -7.63
N MET A 21 11.18 0.89 -7.40
CA MET A 21 10.95 1.97 -6.43
C MET A 21 10.04 3.04 -7.04
N THR A 22 9.02 3.45 -6.29
CA THR A 22 8.12 4.55 -6.65
C THR A 22 7.85 5.45 -5.45
N GLN A 23 7.57 6.73 -5.69
CA GLN A 23 7.23 7.69 -4.61
C GLN A 23 5.82 7.47 -4.06
N GLY A 24 4.94 6.92 -4.88
CA GLY A 24 3.57 6.58 -4.55
C GLY A 24 2.91 5.86 -5.72
N PHE A 25 1.77 5.24 -5.47
CA PHE A 25 0.99 4.57 -6.51
C PHE A 25 -0.47 4.36 -6.10
N VAL A 26 -1.31 4.17 -7.10
CA VAL A 26 -2.72 3.80 -6.96
C VAL A 26 -2.98 2.51 -7.72
N LEU A 27 -3.73 1.62 -7.07
CA LEU A 27 -4.40 0.48 -7.67
C LEU A 27 -5.91 0.65 -7.54
N GLY A 28 -6.66 0.24 -8.57
CA GLY A 28 -8.12 0.32 -8.57
C GLY A 28 -8.66 1.74 -8.67
N GLU A 29 -9.87 1.94 -8.13
CA GLU A 29 -10.68 3.14 -8.36
C GLU A 29 -10.94 3.89 -7.04
N PRO A 30 -10.02 4.76 -6.59
CA PRO A 30 -10.19 5.50 -5.32
C PRO A 30 -11.43 6.38 -5.29
N ASP A 31 -11.87 6.89 -6.45
CA ASP A 31 -13.01 7.81 -6.57
C ASP A 31 -14.37 7.09 -6.71
N SER A 32 -14.39 5.76 -6.80
CA SER A 32 -15.61 4.95 -6.67
C SER A 32 -16.00 4.81 -5.18
N GLY A 33 -17.29 4.62 -4.87
CA GLY A 33 -17.73 4.39 -3.48
C GLY A 33 -17.62 2.94 -3.01
N ASP A 34 -17.47 1.97 -3.91
CA ASP A 34 -17.76 0.56 -3.67
C ASP A 34 -16.82 -0.45 -4.32
N ARG A 35 -15.86 -0.01 -5.14
CA ARG A 35 -14.81 -0.83 -5.76
C ARG A 35 -13.54 -1.00 -4.93
N PHE A 36 -12.64 -1.86 -5.37
CA PHE A 36 -11.32 -1.94 -4.81
C PHE A 36 -10.50 -0.68 -5.10
N PHE A 37 -9.75 -0.23 -4.10
CA PHE A 37 -8.57 0.58 -4.35
C PHE A 37 -7.52 0.37 -3.27
N PHE A 38 -6.27 0.62 -3.65
CA PHE A 38 -5.15 0.76 -2.75
C PHE A 38 -4.30 1.96 -3.16
N LEU A 39 -4.21 2.95 -2.29
CA LEU A 39 -3.43 4.17 -2.45
C LEU A 39 -2.27 4.14 -1.46
N ALA A 40 -1.04 4.05 -1.98
CA ALA A 40 0.17 4.39 -1.27
C ALA A 40 0.59 5.79 -1.73
N ASP A 41 0.24 6.81 -0.94
CA ASP A 41 0.38 8.20 -1.36
C ASP A 41 1.83 8.70 -1.23
N VAL A 42 2.15 9.75 -1.97
CA VAL A 42 3.44 10.42 -1.92
C VAL A 42 3.60 11.11 -0.56
N VAL A 43 4.68 10.77 0.14
CA VAL A 43 5.01 11.36 1.44
C VAL A 43 5.87 12.61 1.22
N LEU A 44 5.43 13.73 1.79
CA LEU A 44 6.11 15.02 1.65
C LEU A 44 7.39 15.09 2.49
N PRO A 45 8.36 15.93 2.11
CA PRO A 45 9.51 16.21 2.96
C PRO A 45 9.06 16.65 4.36
N ALA A 46 9.73 16.14 5.41
CA ALA A 46 9.40 16.25 6.84
C ALA A 46 8.50 15.15 7.43
N GLU A 47 7.92 14.27 6.62
CA GLU A 47 7.12 13.14 7.10
C GLU A 47 7.81 11.82 6.83
N SER A 48 7.79 10.88 7.77
CA SER A 48 8.40 9.54 7.57
C SER A 48 7.40 8.41 7.58
N THR A 49 6.13 8.71 7.86
CA THR A 49 5.07 7.70 7.94
C THR A 49 4.43 7.54 6.57
N PRO A 50 4.38 6.33 5.99
CA PRO A 50 3.69 6.11 4.72
C PRO A 50 2.22 6.46 4.87
N ARG A 51 1.60 6.96 3.80
CA ARG A 51 0.18 7.35 3.82
C ARG A 51 -0.62 6.35 3.00
N ILE A 52 -1.24 5.39 3.70
CA ILE A 52 -2.01 4.31 3.07
C ILE A 52 -3.49 4.58 3.23
N SER A 53 -4.23 4.50 2.12
CA SER A 53 -5.69 4.45 2.12
C SER A 53 -6.16 3.34 1.18
N ALA A 54 -7.20 2.61 1.54
CA ALA A 54 -7.63 1.45 0.77
C ALA A 54 -9.08 1.05 1.08
N ARG A 55 -9.71 0.33 0.14
CA ARG A 55 -10.87 -0.54 0.37
C ARG A 55 -10.40 -1.98 0.21
N LEU A 56 -10.34 -2.72 1.31
CA LEU A 56 -9.78 -4.07 1.36
C LEU A 56 -10.89 -5.12 1.29
N TYR A 57 -10.78 -6.07 0.35
CA TYR A 57 -11.72 -7.18 0.18
C TYR A 57 -11.06 -8.52 0.49
N GLY A 58 -11.90 -9.48 0.87
CA GLY A 58 -11.53 -10.87 1.04
C GLY A 58 -11.55 -11.65 -0.29
N PRO A 59 -11.07 -12.90 -0.30
CA PRO A 59 -11.04 -13.73 -1.49
C PRO A 59 -12.44 -14.05 -2.05
N GLU A 60 -13.49 -13.92 -1.25
CA GLU A 60 -14.89 -14.07 -1.68
C GLU A 60 -15.51 -12.77 -2.24
N GLY A 61 -14.73 -11.68 -2.35
CA GLY A 61 -15.21 -10.38 -2.83
C GLY A 61 -16.00 -9.58 -1.79
N ASN A 62 -16.02 -10.01 -0.53
CA ASN A 62 -16.64 -9.27 0.57
C ASN A 62 -15.72 -8.16 1.08
N LEU A 63 -16.27 -6.96 1.32
CA LEU A 63 -15.53 -5.87 1.97
C LEU A 63 -15.11 -6.32 3.38
N LEU A 64 -13.81 -6.23 3.68
CA LEU A 64 -13.25 -6.48 5.01
C LEU A 64 -13.22 -5.18 5.81
N CYS A 65 -12.53 -4.18 5.29
CA CYS A 65 -12.47 -2.86 5.90
C CYS A 65 -12.03 -1.76 4.91
N GLU A 66 -12.32 -0.54 5.28
CA GLU A 66 -11.76 0.68 4.70
C GLU A 66 -10.61 1.17 5.58
N VAL A 67 -9.56 1.66 4.93
CA VAL A 67 -8.41 2.30 5.54
C VAL A 67 -8.34 3.71 5.00
N GLN A 68 -8.29 4.70 5.89
CA GLN A 68 -8.09 6.10 5.53
C GLN A 68 -6.90 6.64 6.34
N TRP A 69 -5.83 7.05 5.63
CA TRP A 69 -4.60 7.56 6.24
C TRP A 69 -4.08 6.70 7.40
N ASN A 70 -3.91 5.40 7.13
CA ASN A 70 -3.49 4.37 8.08
C ASN A 70 -4.45 4.11 9.26
N ARG A 71 -5.70 4.58 9.20
CA ARG A 71 -6.71 4.33 10.23
C ARG A 71 -7.82 3.46 9.68
N LEU A 72 -8.35 2.55 10.48
CA LEU A 72 -9.54 1.80 10.12
C LEU A 72 -10.76 2.74 10.11
N GLY A 73 -11.51 2.71 9.01
CA GLY A 73 -12.81 3.34 8.85
C GLY A 73 -13.93 2.29 8.96
N ARG A 74 -14.76 2.19 7.91
CA ARG A 74 -15.81 1.17 7.82
C ARG A 74 -15.19 -0.23 7.95
N ASN A 75 -15.70 -1.06 8.87
CA ASN A 75 -15.04 -2.31 9.24
C ASN A 75 -16.03 -3.48 9.43
N PRO A 76 -16.75 -3.89 8.38
CA PRO A 76 -17.72 -4.99 8.47
C PRO A 76 -17.08 -6.36 8.72
N GLY A 77 -15.83 -6.56 8.25
CA GLY A 77 -15.05 -7.78 8.45
C GLY A 77 -14.37 -7.89 9.81
N ARG A 78 -14.65 -6.96 10.73
CA ARG A 78 -14.14 -6.95 12.12
C ARG A 78 -12.61 -7.03 12.19
N CYS A 79 -11.95 -6.38 11.23
CA CYS A 79 -10.51 -6.31 11.19
C CYS A 79 -9.95 -5.56 12.41
N THR A 80 -8.75 -5.94 12.81
CA THR A 80 -8.03 -5.29 13.91
C THR A 80 -6.79 -4.57 13.40
N TYR A 81 -6.63 -3.30 13.78
CA TYR A 81 -5.41 -2.55 13.54
C TYR A 81 -4.39 -2.81 14.66
N ARG A 82 -3.15 -3.10 14.30
CA ARG A 82 -2.02 -3.15 15.23
C ARG A 82 -0.89 -2.25 14.76
N SER A 83 -0.51 -1.28 15.58
CA SER A 83 0.71 -0.51 15.38
C SER A 83 1.93 -1.40 15.61
N LEU A 84 2.96 -1.20 14.80
CA LEU A 84 4.26 -1.84 14.92
C LEU A 84 5.34 -0.75 15.01
N GLU A 85 6.53 -1.10 15.48
CA GLU A 85 7.68 -0.21 15.32
C GLU A 85 8.00 -0.09 13.82
N GLY A 86 7.93 1.12 13.28
CA GLY A 86 8.16 1.37 11.86
C GLY A 86 6.97 1.09 10.94
N GLY A 87 5.79 0.73 11.47
CA GLY A 87 4.69 0.36 10.58
C GLY A 87 3.38 0.01 11.27
N PHE A 88 2.55 -0.74 10.56
CA PHE A 88 1.31 -1.29 11.08
C PHE A 88 0.91 -2.57 10.33
N ARG A 89 0.00 -3.32 10.94
CA ARG A 89 -0.69 -4.41 10.28
C ARG A 89 -2.19 -4.38 10.56
N ILE A 90 -2.94 -4.88 9.60
CA ILE A 90 -4.38 -5.14 9.68
C ILE A 90 -4.57 -6.65 9.69
N LEU A 91 -5.30 -7.12 10.68
CA LEU A 91 -5.66 -8.52 10.87
C LEU A 91 -7.13 -8.73 10.56
N ASP A 92 -7.50 -9.88 10.02
CA ASP A 92 -8.90 -10.30 9.94
C ASP A 92 -9.44 -10.75 11.32
N GLU A 93 -10.73 -11.14 11.37
CA GLU A 93 -11.38 -11.63 12.60
C GLU A 93 -10.70 -12.89 13.16
N ALA A 94 -10.10 -13.73 12.30
CA ALA A 94 -9.36 -14.93 12.69
C ALA A 94 -7.92 -14.62 13.17
N GLY A 95 -7.46 -13.38 13.06
CA GLY A 95 -6.12 -12.93 13.45
C GLY A 95 -5.04 -13.12 12.38
N SER A 96 -5.42 -13.49 11.16
CA SER A 96 -4.51 -13.61 10.00
C SER A 96 -4.23 -12.24 9.39
N VAL A 97 -3.01 -12.06 8.84
CA VAL A 97 -2.57 -10.77 8.27
C VAL A 97 -3.25 -10.53 6.93
N VAL A 98 -4.00 -9.44 6.84
CA VAL A 98 -4.60 -8.94 5.59
C VAL A 98 -3.64 -8.00 4.87
N LEU A 99 -3.09 -7.04 5.62
CA LEU A 99 -2.16 -6.02 5.13
C LEU A 99 -1.12 -5.75 6.21
N GLU A 100 0.13 -5.65 5.83
CA GLU A 100 1.23 -5.16 6.65
C GLU A 100 2.02 -4.13 5.84
N VAL A 101 2.35 -3.02 6.50
CA VAL A 101 3.13 -1.94 5.91
C VAL A 101 4.24 -1.58 6.89
N MET A 102 5.47 -1.81 6.48
CA MET A 102 6.68 -1.60 7.28
C MET A 102 7.58 -0.60 6.58
N THR A 103 8.14 0.32 7.34
CA THR A 103 9.01 1.38 6.84
C THR A 103 10.37 1.26 7.46
N GLU A 104 11.37 1.11 6.61
CA GLU A 104 12.77 1.08 7.00
C GLU A 104 13.42 2.42 6.66
N LYS A 105 14.26 2.89 7.58
CA LYS A 105 15.06 4.10 7.40
C LYS A 105 16.40 3.73 6.78
N PHE A 106 16.71 4.37 5.66
CA PHE A 106 17.99 4.31 4.99
C PHE A 106 18.74 5.65 5.12
N PRO A 107 20.06 5.70 4.88
CA PRO A 107 20.84 6.94 4.98
C PRO A 107 20.32 8.12 4.13
N ARG A 108 19.55 7.85 3.06
CA ARG A 108 19.05 8.86 2.11
C ARG A 108 17.53 8.88 1.97
N GLY A 109 16.77 8.28 2.89
CA GLY A 109 15.32 8.30 2.86
C GLY A 109 14.68 7.10 3.53
N TYR A 110 13.42 6.88 3.20
CA TYR A 110 12.59 5.81 3.73
C TYR A 110 12.18 4.86 2.61
N LEU A 111 12.09 3.57 2.91
CA LEU A 111 11.49 2.57 2.04
C LEU A 111 10.37 1.87 2.79
N SER A 112 9.15 1.97 2.27
CA SER A 112 8.03 1.20 2.78
C SER A 112 7.81 -0.06 1.95
N GLY A 113 7.90 -1.20 2.62
CA GLY A 113 7.41 -2.48 2.13
C GLY A 113 5.92 -2.61 2.40
N ILE A 114 5.22 -3.22 1.45
CA ILE A 114 3.82 -3.61 1.58
C ILE A 114 3.78 -5.13 1.44
N SER A 115 3.06 -5.79 2.32
CA SER A 115 2.87 -7.24 2.29
C SER A 115 1.43 -7.58 2.65
N GLY A 116 0.89 -8.60 2.00
CA GLY A 116 -0.51 -9.02 2.16
C GLY A 116 -1.06 -9.59 0.86
N ARG A 117 -2.18 -10.29 0.95
CA ARG A 117 -2.94 -10.73 -0.22
C ARG A 117 -4.19 -9.87 -0.30
N LEU A 118 -4.19 -8.93 -1.24
CA LEU A 118 -5.30 -8.00 -1.42
C LEU A 118 -6.15 -8.46 -2.59
N PHE A 119 -7.46 -8.48 -2.39
CA PHE A 119 -8.44 -8.87 -3.39
C PHE A 119 -9.31 -7.68 -3.76
N ASP A 120 -9.92 -7.74 -4.95
CA ASP A 120 -10.97 -6.81 -5.35
C ASP A 120 -12.37 -7.31 -4.97
N GLU A 121 -13.38 -6.50 -5.28
CA GLU A 121 -14.80 -6.78 -5.05
C GLU A 121 -15.30 -8.02 -5.79
N GLU A 122 -14.58 -8.50 -6.81
CA GLU A 122 -14.86 -9.77 -7.47
C GLU A 122 -14.02 -10.95 -6.93
N GLY A 123 -13.25 -10.75 -5.86
CA GLY A 123 -12.39 -11.76 -5.26
C GLY A 123 -11.12 -12.04 -6.08
N ARG A 124 -10.75 -11.18 -7.03
CA ARG A 124 -9.52 -11.33 -7.82
C ARG A 124 -8.34 -10.75 -7.07
N LEU A 125 -7.22 -11.46 -7.10
CA LEU A 125 -5.98 -11.02 -6.47
C LEU A 125 -5.44 -9.76 -7.17
N ARG A 126 -5.16 -8.70 -6.40
CA ARG A 126 -4.63 -7.41 -6.88
C ARG A 126 -3.26 -7.05 -6.34
N LEU A 127 -2.86 -7.65 -5.21
CA LEU A 127 -1.51 -7.52 -4.65
C LEU A 127 -1.18 -8.80 -3.88
N GLU A 128 0.05 -9.29 -4.02
CA GLU A 128 0.58 -10.43 -3.28
C GLU A 128 2.03 -10.21 -2.86
N PRO A 129 2.52 -10.87 -1.81
CA PRO A 129 3.93 -10.79 -1.42
C PRO A 129 4.83 -11.47 -2.46
N LEU A 130 6.03 -10.92 -2.67
CA LEU A 130 7.09 -11.50 -3.48
C LEU A 130 8.46 -11.21 -2.82
N GLY A 131 8.89 -12.08 -1.91
CA GLY A 131 10.06 -11.80 -1.07
C GLY A 131 9.84 -10.55 -0.22
N ASP A 132 10.79 -9.61 -0.24
CA ASP A 132 10.69 -8.31 0.45
C ASP A 132 9.91 -7.26 -0.36
N ASN A 133 9.19 -7.69 -1.39
CA ASN A 133 8.48 -6.85 -2.36
C ASN A 133 6.98 -7.20 -2.39
N SER A 134 6.21 -6.33 -3.02
CA SER A 134 4.86 -6.62 -3.49
C SER A 134 4.85 -6.89 -4.98
N ARG A 135 4.07 -7.88 -5.40
CA ARG A 135 3.70 -8.10 -6.80
C ARG A 135 2.25 -7.68 -7.03
N ILE A 136 2.01 -6.94 -8.10
CA ILE A 136 0.69 -6.58 -8.60
C ILE A 136 0.45 -7.40 -9.87
N PRO A 137 -0.40 -8.44 -9.82
CA PRO A 137 -0.80 -9.18 -11.02
C PRO A 137 -1.76 -8.37 -11.88
N GLY A 138 -1.72 -8.60 -13.19
CA GLY A 138 -2.67 -8.01 -14.14
C GLY A 138 -2.41 -6.54 -14.43
N GLU A 139 -3.38 -5.70 -14.08
CA GLU A 139 -3.37 -4.27 -14.42
C GLU A 139 -2.25 -3.52 -13.66
N PRO A 140 -1.39 -2.76 -14.36
CA PRO A 140 -0.31 -2.03 -13.71
C PRO A 140 -0.85 -0.89 -12.84
N PRO A 141 -0.15 -0.55 -11.75
CA PRO A 141 -0.53 0.60 -10.93
C PRO A 141 -0.32 1.92 -11.68
N ARG A 142 -1.11 2.93 -11.31
CA ARG A 142 -0.84 4.32 -11.67
C ARG A 142 0.19 4.89 -10.68
N PHE A 143 1.41 5.09 -11.13
CA PHE A 143 2.46 5.71 -10.31
C PHE A 143 2.20 7.20 -10.08
N LEU A 144 2.54 7.68 -8.88
CA LEU A 144 2.37 9.05 -8.46
C LEU A 144 3.72 9.75 -8.30
N THR A 145 3.76 11.03 -8.70
CA THR A 145 4.90 11.95 -8.47
C THR A 145 4.52 13.14 -7.61
N ARG A 146 3.27 13.21 -7.16
CA ARG A 146 2.71 14.21 -6.26
C ARG A 146 1.58 13.57 -5.44
N PRO A 147 1.24 14.14 -4.26
CA PRO A 147 0.15 13.62 -3.44
C PRO A 147 -1.16 13.48 -4.22
N TYR A 148 -1.94 12.47 -3.89
CA TYR A 148 -3.25 12.25 -4.47
C TYR A 148 -4.22 13.35 -4.03
N GLY A 149 -4.87 14.01 -4.98
CA GLY A 149 -5.68 15.21 -4.74
C GLY A 149 -7.14 14.96 -4.39
N GLY A 150 -7.56 13.70 -4.18
CA GLY A 150 -8.96 13.34 -3.92
C GLY A 150 -9.12 12.50 -2.66
N PHE A 151 -10.23 12.72 -1.94
CA PHE A 151 -10.87 11.84 -0.95
C PHE A 151 -12.35 12.20 -0.87
#